data_AF-A0A2V9HCM8-F1
#
_entry.id   AF-A0A2V9HCM8-F1
#
_cell.length_a   1.000
_cell.length_b   1.000
_cell.length_c   1.000
_cell.angle_alpha   90.00
_cell.angle_beta   90.00
_cell.angle_gamma   90.00
#
_symmetry.space_group_name_H-M   'P 1'
#
loop_
_entity.id
_entity.type
_entity.pdbx_description
1 polymer ?
#
loop_
_entity_poly.entity_id
_entity_poly.type
_entity_poly.pdbx_seq_one_letter_code
_entity_poly.pdbx_strand_id
1 'polypeptide(L)'
;MATTASSKPNPGLAPWPFSNRVVAVNSTPPEFDAARDLPAGFVEFLAPLHAALTMRQRALIARRDYALAEAHGGKVPDFLPPAVATTNSWRIELPAWCADQRNQMTGPADDADLVVKMLNSGAPGVMLDLEDSIANAWGHNSQGIKNILEALAGGLTYFDRKRNKAVGINPSATVIFTRPRGLHL
;
A
#
# COMPACT_ATOMS: atom_id res chain seq x y z
N MET A 1 -36.92 -24.97 26.53
CA MET A 1 -35.55 -25.41 26.85
C MET A 1 -34.77 -25.43 25.56
N ALA A 2 -33.83 -24.51 25.39
CA ALA A 2 -33.06 -24.33 24.17
C ALA A 2 -31.94 -25.38 24.07
N THR A 3 -31.94 -26.15 22.99
CA THR A 3 -30.93 -27.14 22.66
C THR A 3 -29.69 -26.42 22.14
N THR A 4 -28.60 -26.46 22.90
CA THR A 4 -27.28 -25.96 22.50
C THR A 4 -26.62 -26.94 21.54
N ALA A 5 -26.62 -26.63 20.25
CA ALA A 5 -25.83 -27.36 19.26
C ALA A 5 -24.35 -26.93 19.37
N SER A 6 -23.56 -27.75 20.06
CA SER A 6 -22.10 -27.70 19.99
C SER A 6 -21.67 -28.28 18.63
N SER A 7 -21.37 -27.43 17.66
CA SER A 7 -20.68 -27.85 16.44
C SER A 7 -19.20 -28.04 16.79
N LYS A 8 -18.78 -29.30 16.90
CA LYS A 8 -17.35 -29.64 16.92
C LYS A 8 -16.74 -29.27 15.56
N PRO A 9 -15.52 -28.70 15.53
CA PRO A 9 -14.83 -28.42 14.27
C PRO A 9 -14.61 -29.73 13.49
N ASN A 10 -14.86 -29.69 12.18
CA ASN A 10 -14.71 -30.83 11.27
C ASN A 10 -13.22 -31.21 11.13
N PRO A 11 -12.78 -32.39 11.58
CA PRO A 11 -11.37 -32.79 11.57
C PRO A 11 -10.83 -33.09 10.16
N GLY A 12 -11.69 -33.17 9.13
CA GLY A 12 -11.28 -33.44 7.73
C GLY A 12 -10.78 -32.23 6.96
N LEU A 13 -10.95 -31.01 7.48
CA LEU A 13 -10.34 -29.80 6.97
C LEU A 13 -9.26 -29.38 7.95
N ALA A 14 -8.10 -30.04 7.93
CA ALA A 14 -6.91 -29.41 8.46
C ALA A 14 -6.69 -28.14 7.62
N PRO A 15 -6.86 -26.92 8.17
CA PRO A 15 -6.40 -25.74 7.46
C PRO A 15 -4.90 -25.94 7.32
N TRP A 16 -4.43 -26.16 6.09
CA TRP A 16 -3.00 -26.25 5.84
C TRP A 16 -2.38 -24.98 6.42
N PRO A 17 -1.52 -25.07 7.44
CA PRO A 17 -1.07 -23.88 8.17
C PRO A 17 -0.30 -22.89 7.29
N PHE A 18 -0.01 -23.29 6.04
CA PHE A 18 0.75 -22.56 5.06
C PHE A 18 0.22 -22.75 3.62
N SER A 19 -1.09 -22.70 3.37
CA SER A 19 -1.56 -22.57 1.97
C SER A 19 -1.11 -21.20 1.44
N ASN A 20 0.10 -21.17 0.90
CA ASN A 20 0.78 -20.02 0.31
C ASN A 20 -0.11 -19.38 -0.76
N ARG A 21 -0.86 -18.34 -0.39
CA ARG A 21 -1.55 -17.45 -1.34
C ARG A 21 -0.89 -16.09 -1.49
N VAL A 22 0.34 -15.91 -0.99
CA VAL A 22 1.23 -14.91 -1.62
C VAL A 22 1.67 -15.56 -2.93
N VAL A 23 0.76 -15.53 -3.91
CA VAL A 23 1.06 -15.91 -5.28
C VAL A 23 2.04 -14.88 -5.78
N ALA A 24 3.12 -15.30 -6.42
CA ALA A 24 3.99 -14.36 -7.11
C ALA A 24 3.14 -13.64 -8.19
N VAL A 25 2.68 -12.44 -7.86
CA VAL A 25 1.79 -11.63 -8.69
C VAL A 25 2.57 -10.75 -9.66
N ASN A 26 3.88 -10.62 -9.45
CA ASN A 26 4.78 -9.85 -10.29
C ASN A 26 6.22 -10.37 -10.09
N SER A 27 7.03 -10.35 -11.14
CA SER A 27 8.44 -10.72 -11.11
C SER A 27 9.27 -9.70 -11.86
N THR A 28 10.53 -9.59 -11.50
CA THR A 28 11.48 -8.77 -12.25
C THR A 28 11.71 -9.35 -13.66
N PRO A 29 12.17 -8.54 -14.62
CA PRO A 29 12.67 -9.03 -15.89
C PRO A 29 13.85 -10.01 -15.69
N PRO A 30 14.09 -10.96 -16.62
CA PRO A 30 15.16 -11.94 -16.51
C PRO A 30 16.57 -11.34 -16.36
N GLU A 31 16.80 -10.16 -16.93
CA GLU A 31 18.06 -9.44 -16.92
C GLU A 31 18.29 -8.59 -15.66
N PHE A 32 17.28 -8.49 -14.79
CA PHE A 32 17.36 -7.69 -13.56
C PHE A 32 18.42 -8.25 -12.61
N ASP A 33 19.27 -7.36 -12.12
CA ASP A 33 20.31 -7.67 -11.15
C ASP A 33 20.16 -6.72 -9.96
N ALA A 34 19.78 -7.26 -8.81
CA ALA A 34 19.54 -6.46 -7.61
C ALA A 34 20.79 -5.67 -7.15
N ALA A 35 22.00 -6.17 -7.39
CA ALA A 35 23.24 -5.47 -7.01
C ALA A 35 23.55 -4.28 -7.94
N ARG A 36 23.10 -4.35 -9.19
CA ARG A 36 23.28 -3.30 -10.20
C ARG A 36 22.13 -2.29 -10.23
N ASP A 37 20.90 -2.79 -10.11
CA ASP A 37 19.68 -2.05 -10.46
C ASP A 37 18.95 -1.46 -9.24
N LEU A 38 19.35 -1.84 -8.01
CA LEU A 38 18.83 -1.26 -6.77
C LEU A 38 19.89 -0.40 -6.07
N PRO A 39 19.49 0.55 -5.20
CA PRO A 39 20.44 1.29 -4.39
C PRO A 39 21.32 0.35 -3.55
N ALA A 40 22.59 0.72 -3.41
CA ALA A 40 23.53 -0.02 -2.58
C ALA A 40 22.98 -0.20 -1.15
N GLY A 41 23.05 -1.42 -0.61
CA GLY A 41 22.53 -1.73 0.73
C GLY A 41 21.02 -2.00 0.79
N PHE A 42 20.27 -1.86 -0.31
CA PHE A 42 18.82 -1.98 -0.28
C PHE A 42 18.36 -3.40 0.07
N VAL A 43 19.02 -4.42 -0.48
CA VAL A 43 18.67 -5.82 -0.19
C VAL A 43 19.00 -6.18 1.25
N GLU A 44 20.13 -5.70 1.75
CA GLU A 44 20.58 -5.88 3.14
C GLU A 44 19.62 -5.21 4.14
N PHE A 45 19.04 -4.07 3.76
CA PHE A 45 17.99 -3.40 4.52
C PHE A 45 16.65 -4.14 4.46
N LEU A 46 16.22 -4.58 3.27
CA LEU A 46 14.90 -5.16 3.04
C LEU A 46 14.78 -6.60 3.56
N ALA A 47 15.81 -7.42 3.39
CA ALA A 47 15.80 -8.84 3.76
C ALA A 47 15.39 -9.11 5.23
N PRO A 48 15.98 -8.44 6.26
CA PRO A 48 15.58 -8.67 7.64
C PRO A 48 14.15 -8.19 7.93
N LEU A 49 13.70 -7.08 7.33
CA LEU A 49 12.32 -6.61 7.45
C LEU A 49 11.34 -7.61 6.85
N HIS A 50 11.65 -8.14 5.67
CA HIS A 50 10.86 -9.18 5.03
C HIS A 50 10.77 -10.43 5.91
N ALA A 51 11.89 -10.91 6.45
CA ALA A 51 11.91 -12.06 7.33
C ALA A 51 11.06 -11.85 8.61
N ALA A 52 11.14 -10.66 9.21
CA ALA A 52 10.42 -10.33 10.44
C ALA A 52 8.90 -10.12 10.23
N LEU A 53 8.50 -9.49 9.12
CA LEU A 53 7.12 -9.03 8.92
C LEU A 53 6.27 -9.97 8.07
N THR A 54 6.86 -10.75 7.16
CA THR A 54 6.11 -11.65 6.27
C THR A 54 5.33 -12.71 7.04
N MET A 55 5.90 -13.25 8.13
CA MET A 55 5.18 -14.24 8.95
C MET A 55 3.93 -13.64 9.60
N ARG A 56 4.02 -12.40 10.08
CA ARG A 56 2.87 -11.69 10.65
C ARG A 56 1.83 -11.35 9.58
N GLN A 57 2.26 -10.90 8.41
CA GLN A 57 1.35 -10.62 7.28
C GLN A 57 0.57 -11.87 6.87
N ARG A 58 1.23 -13.03 6.75
CA ARG A 58 0.58 -14.31 6.44
C ARG A 58 -0.44 -14.72 7.49
N ALA A 59 -0.09 -14.58 8.77
CA ALA A 59 -1.02 -14.88 9.86
C ALA A 59 -2.26 -13.97 9.83
N LEU A 60 -2.09 -12.69 9.49
CA LEU A 60 -3.21 -11.75 9.35
C LEU A 60 -4.11 -12.10 8.16
N ILE A 61 -3.55 -12.54 7.02
CA ILE A 61 -4.34 -13.03 5.88
C ILE A 61 -5.14 -14.27 6.28
N ALA A 62 -4.50 -15.26 6.91
CA ALA A 62 -5.21 -16.48 7.34
C ALA A 62 -6.35 -16.17 8.31
N ARG A 63 -6.19 -15.16 9.17
CA ARG A 63 -7.25 -14.69 10.07
C ARG A 63 -8.43 -14.05 9.31
N ARG A 64 -8.20 -13.43 8.14
CA ARG A 64 -9.28 -12.91 7.30
C ARG A 64 -10.16 -14.05 6.78
N ASP A 65 -9.57 -15.18 6.38
CA ASP A 65 -10.32 -16.35 5.90
C ASP A 65 -11.22 -16.92 7.01
N TYR A 66 -10.69 -17.01 8.24
CA TYR A 66 -11.49 -17.43 9.39
C TYR A 66 -12.66 -16.48 9.66
N ALA A 67 -12.40 -15.16 9.67
CA ALA A 67 -13.44 -14.17 9.89
C ALA A 67 -14.52 -14.20 8.79
N LEU A 68 -14.12 -14.42 7.54
CA LEU A 68 -15.05 -14.55 6.42
C LEU A 68 -15.90 -15.82 6.52
N ALA A 69 -15.31 -16.95 6.91
CA ALA A 69 -16.03 -18.20 7.12
C ALA A 69 -17.08 -18.09 8.26
N GLU A 70 -16.73 -17.45 9.38
CA GLU A 70 -17.65 -17.17 10.48
C GLU A 70 -18.82 -16.27 10.02
N ALA A 71 -18.53 -15.24 9.22
CA ALA A 71 -19.55 -14.35 8.66
C ALA A 71 -20.51 -15.10 7.72
N HIS A 72 -20.01 -15.95 6.85
CA HIS A 72 -20.85 -16.84 6.02
C HIS A 72 -21.66 -17.84 6.84
N GLY A 73 -21.16 -18.23 8.02
CA GLY A 73 -21.88 -19.04 9.01
C GLY A 73 -22.95 -18.29 9.80
N GLY A 74 -23.20 -17.00 9.50
CA GLY A 74 -24.23 -16.18 10.14
C GLY A 74 -23.73 -15.31 11.29
N LYS A 75 -22.44 -15.36 11.63
CA LYS A 75 -21.84 -14.49 12.65
C LYS A 75 -21.32 -13.21 12.02
N VAL A 76 -22.22 -12.25 11.83
CA VAL A 76 -21.89 -10.94 11.23
C VAL A 76 -20.89 -10.15 12.08
N PRO A 77 -20.04 -9.29 11.48
CA PRO A 77 -19.15 -8.40 12.22
C PRO A 77 -19.90 -7.50 13.20
N ASP A 78 -19.35 -7.33 14.40
CA ASP A 78 -19.86 -6.45 15.45
C ASP A 78 -18.69 -5.78 16.18
N PHE A 79 -18.98 -4.77 17.01
CA PHE A 79 -18.00 -4.09 17.83
C PHE A 79 -17.25 -5.08 18.74
N LEU A 80 -15.93 -4.93 18.79
CA LEU A 80 -15.13 -5.67 19.76
C LEU A 80 -15.45 -5.19 21.18
N PRO A 81 -15.29 -6.06 22.20
CA PRO A 81 -15.42 -5.64 23.60
C PRO A 81 -14.52 -4.43 23.91
N PRO A 82 -14.95 -3.52 24.81
CA PRO A 82 -14.16 -2.36 25.18
C PRO A 82 -12.73 -2.72 25.57
N ALA A 83 -11.77 -1.91 25.12
CA ALA A 83 -10.36 -2.05 25.44
C ALA A 83 -9.80 -0.71 25.92
N VAL A 84 -8.58 -0.71 26.48
CA VAL A 84 -7.87 0.51 26.90
C VAL A 84 -7.87 1.58 25.79
N ALA A 85 -7.74 1.14 24.54
CA ALA A 85 -7.77 2.01 23.36
C ALA A 85 -9.15 2.70 23.13
N THR A 86 -10.25 2.14 23.61
CA THR A 86 -11.60 2.70 23.45
C THR A 86 -12.15 3.35 24.71
N THR A 87 -11.56 3.07 25.89
CA THR A 87 -12.05 3.58 27.18
C THR A 87 -11.27 4.79 27.70
N ASN A 88 -10.03 4.98 27.27
CA ASN A 88 -9.17 6.05 27.76
C ASN A 88 -9.25 7.30 26.88
N SER A 89 -9.00 8.47 27.46
CA SER A 89 -8.84 9.72 26.71
C SER A 89 -7.42 9.79 26.14
N TRP A 90 -7.31 9.74 24.82
CA TRP A 90 -6.07 9.93 24.07
C TRP A 90 -6.39 10.53 22.70
N ARG A 91 -5.37 11.08 22.03
CA ARG A 91 -5.46 11.60 20.66
C ARG A 91 -4.18 11.25 19.90
N ILE A 92 -4.28 11.13 18.58
CA ILE A 92 -3.11 11.12 17.71
C ILE A 92 -2.56 12.53 17.57
N GLU A 93 -1.26 12.62 17.30
CA GLU A 93 -0.60 13.87 16.92
C GLU A 93 -0.33 13.86 15.42
N LEU A 94 -0.51 15.00 14.77
CA LEU A 94 -0.25 15.18 13.35
C LEU A 94 0.83 16.25 13.15
N PRO A 95 1.84 15.99 12.31
CA PRO A 95 2.77 17.03 11.91
C PRO A 95 2.05 18.22 11.26
N ALA A 96 2.51 19.44 11.55
CA ALA A 96 1.87 20.66 11.04
C ALA A 96 1.85 20.73 9.50
N TRP A 97 2.84 20.13 8.83
CA TRP A 97 2.94 20.15 7.37
C TRP A 97 1.84 19.34 6.67
N CYS A 98 1.17 18.38 7.33
CA CYS A 98 0.05 17.63 6.76
C CYS A 98 -1.31 17.98 7.38
N ALA A 99 -1.39 19.09 8.12
CA ALA A 99 -2.63 19.49 8.80
C ALA A 99 -3.72 19.94 7.81
N ASP A 100 -3.33 20.53 6.68
CA ASP A 100 -4.27 20.89 5.63
C ASP A 100 -4.56 19.70 4.72
N GLN A 101 -5.77 19.15 4.84
CA GLN A 101 -6.27 18.06 4.00
C GLN A 101 -7.61 18.41 3.37
N ARG A 102 -7.88 19.70 3.14
CA ARG A 102 -9.18 20.17 2.61
C ARG A 102 -9.55 19.53 1.27
N ASN A 103 -8.54 19.16 0.46
CA ASN A 103 -8.68 18.26 -0.67
C ASN A 103 -7.38 17.43 -0.81
N GLN A 104 -7.47 16.30 -1.50
CA GLN A 104 -6.30 15.56 -1.94
C GLN A 104 -6.54 15.06 -3.36
N MET A 105 -5.53 15.16 -4.23
CA MET A 105 -5.54 14.50 -5.53
C MET A 105 -4.99 13.08 -5.39
N THR A 106 -5.49 12.15 -6.20
CA THR A 106 -4.94 10.80 -6.29
C THR A 106 -4.79 10.40 -7.75
N GLY A 107 -3.71 9.68 -8.03
CA GLY A 107 -3.49 9.11 -9.35
C GLY A 107 -2.27 8.19 -9.38
N PRO A 108 -2.12 7.46 -10.49
CA PRO A 108 -1.00 6.57 -10.69
C PRO A 108 0.32 7.33 -10.61
N ALA A 109 1.29 6.74 -9.92
CA ALA A 109 2.65 7.24 -9.84
C ALA A 109 3.47 6.99 -11.12
N ASP A 110 3.11 6.06 -12.01
CA ASP A 110 3.93 5.67 -13.17
C ASP A 110 3.77 6.58 -14.40
N ASP A 111 2.83 7.53 -14.37
CA ASP A 111 2.66 8.58 -15.39
C ASP A 111 3.24 9.92 -14.92
N ALA A 112 4.43 10.28 -15.43
CA ALA A 112 5.12 11.52 -15.05
C ALA A 112 4.31 12.80 -15.39
N ASP A 113 3.54 12.81 -16.47
CA ASP A 113 2.70 13.97 -16.82
C ASP A 113 1.62 14.17 -15.76
N LEU A 114 0.93 13.08 -15.39
CA LEU A 114 -0.10 13.14 -14.36
C LEU A 114 0.47 13.50 -12.99
N VAL A 115 1.60 12.91 -12.57
CA VAL A 115 2.26 13.23 -11.31
C VAL A 115 2.57 14.73 -11.22
N VAL A 116 3.24 15.29 -12.23
CA VAL A 116 3.59 16.72 -12.24
C VAL A 116 2.34 17.60 -12.25
N LYS A 117 1.30 17.26 -13.02
CA LYS A 117 0.03 18.01 -13.04
C LYS A 117 -0.68 18.00 -11.69
N MET A 118 -0.71 16.85 -11.01
CA MET A 118 -1.31 16.74 -9.68
C MET A 118 -0.54 17.58 -8.65
N LEU A 119 0.80 17.54 -8.66
CA LEU A 119 1.63 18.34 -7.76
C LEU A 119 1.49 19.85 -8.04
N ASN A 120 1.20 20.23 -9.28
CA ASN A 120 0.94 21.62 -9.68
C ASN A 120 -0.53 22.04 -9.54
N SER A 121 -1.42 21.19 -9.02
CA SER A 121 -2.87 21.45 -8.96
C SER A 121 -3.29 22.51 -7.93
N GLY A 122 -2.42 22.82 -6.96
CA GLY A 122 -2.77 23.63 -5.80
C GLY A 122 -3.46 22.86 -4.66
N ALA A 123 -3.63 21.54 -4.80
CA ALA A 123 -4.04 20.66 -3.70
C ALA A 123 -3.02 20.70 -2.55
N PRO A 124 -3.45 20.72 -1.27
CA PRO A 124 -2.51 20.62 -0.15
C PRO A 124 -1.91 19.23 -0.02
N GLY A 125 -2.52 18.19 -0.60
CA GLY A 125 -2.00 16.83 -0.61
C GLY A 125 -2.21 16.12 -1.95
N VAL A 126 -1.24 15.28 -2.32
CA VAL A 126 -1.30 14.42 -3.50
C VAL A 126 -0.86 13.01 -3.10
N MET A 127 -1.72 12.03 -3.34
CA MET A 127 -1.41 10.61 -3.19
C MET A 127 -0.90 10.05 -4.52
N LEU A 128 0.41 9.81 -4.57
CA LEU A 128 1.06 9.06 -5.63
C LEU A 128 0.87 7.58 -5.35
N ASP A 129 0.00 6.97 -6.13
CA ASP A 129 -0.51 5.64 -5.84
C ASP A 129 0.31 4.56 -6.54
N LEU A 130 0.71 3.52 -5.79
CA LEU A 130 1.35 2.30 -6.29
C LEU A 130 0.43 1.07 -6.17
N GLU A 131 -0.85 1.29 -5.87
CA GLU A 131 -1.86 0.24 -5.69
C GLU A 131 -2.95 0.33 -6.76
N ASP A 132 -4.20 0.64 -6.43
CA ASP A 132 -5.36 0.36 -7.28
C ASP A 132 -5.36 1.10 -8.63
N SER A 133 -4.69 2.25 -8.73
CA SER A 133 -4.60 2.99 -10.00
C SER A 133 -3.43 2.58 -10.89
N ILE A 134 -2.56 1.67 -10.44
CA ILE A 134 -1.43 1.15 -11.19
C ILE A 134 -1.61 -0.35 -11.49
N ALA A 135 -1.32 -0.75 -12.74
CA ALA A 135 -1.20 -2.16 -13.08
C ALA A 135 0.00 -2.79 -12.33
N ASN A 136 -0.22 -3.90 -11.62
CA ASN A 136 0.80 -4.60 -10.83
C ASN A 136 1.82 -5.37 -11.71
N ALA A 137 2.50 -4.67 -12.62
CA ALA A 137 3.63 -5.19 -13.40
C ALA A 137 4.92 -4.46 -13.03
N TRP A 138 6.06 -5.12 -13.20
CA TRP A 138 7.36 -4.57 -12.78
C TRP A 138 7.62 -3.19 -13.38
N GLY A 139 7.46 -3.03 -14.70
CA GLY A 139 7.74 -1.77 -15.40
C GLY A 139 6.97 -0.58 -14.82
N HIS A 140 5.67 -0.75 -14.55
CA HIS A 140 4.84 0.29 -13.94
C HIS A 140 5.28 0.60 -12.50
N ASN A 141 5.52 -0.43 -11.68
CA ASN A 141 5.98 -0.24 -10.30
C ASN A 141 7.35 0.47 -10.24
N SER A 142 8.31 0.02 -11.06
CA SER A 142 9.65 0.61 -11.10
C SER A 142 9.62 2.05 -11.60
N GLN A 143 8.79 2.33 -12.63
CA GLN A 143 8.62 3.69 -13.14
C GLN A 143 7.92 4.58 -12.11
N GLY A 144 6.91 4.07 -11.40
CA GLY A 144 6.22 4.79 -10.33
C GLY A 144 7.16 5.15 -9.18
N ILE A 145 7.99 4.22 -8.71
CA ILE A 145 9.01 4.49 -7.67
C ILE A 145 10.00 5.53 -8.16
N LYS A 146 10.48 5.43 -9.41
CA LYS A 146 11.39 6.42 -10.01
C LYS A 146 10.75 7.80 -10.05
N ASN A 147 9.50 7.91 -10.52
CA ASN A 147 8.78 9.18 -10.59
C ASN A 147 8.59 9.79 -9.19
N ILE A 148 8.25 8.98 -8.18
CA ILE A 148 8.11 9.46 -6.80
C ILE A 148 9.44 10.03 -6.29
N LEU A 149 10.56 9.32 -6.48
CA LEU A 149 11.88 9.79 -6.05
C LEU A 149 12.31 11.07 -6.78
N GLU A 150 12.10 11.14 -8.11
CA GLU A 150 12.39 12.34 -8.89
C GLU A 150 11.48 13.51 -8.50
N ALA A 151 10.22 13.25 -8.15
CA ALA A 151 9.30 14.28 -7.66
C ALA A 151 9.74 14.84 -6.30
N LEU A 152 10.13 13.97 -5.36
CA LEU A 152 10.68 14.35 -4.06
C LEU A 152 11.98 15.15 -4.19
N ALA A 153 12.81 14.84 -5.18
CA ALA A 153 14.01 15.59 -5.51
C ALA A 153 13.73 16.90 -6.29
N GLY A 154 12.48 17.15 -6.69
CA GLY A 154 12.08 18.31 -7.51
C GLY A 154 12.54 18.25 -8.98
N GLY A 155 13.01 17.08 -9.44
CA GLY A 155 13.57 16.88 -10.78
C GLY A 155 12.61 16.29 -11.81
N LEU A 156 11.44 15.78 -11.39
CA LEU A 156 10.49 15.15 -12.31
C LEU A 156 9.92 16.17 -13.30
N THR A 157 9.92 15.81 -14.58
CA THR A 157 9.36 16.62 -15.66
C THR A 157 8.55 15.77 -16.64
N TYR A 158 7.67 16.42 -17.39
CA TYR A 158 7.06 15.83 -18.58
C TYR A 158 7.14 16.80 -19.77
N PHE A 159 7.00 16.28 -20.99
CA PHE A 159 6.97 17.09 -22.20
C PHE A 159 5.54 17.39 -22.64
N ASP A 160 5.11 18.64 -22.51
CA ASP A 160 3.81 19.12 -23.01
C ASP A 160 3.88 19.32 -24.52
N ARG A 161 3.40 18.32 -25.27
CA ARG A 161 3.37 18.36 -26.75
C ARG A 161 2.51 19.50 -27.31
N LYS A 162 1.47 19.94 -26.60
CA LYS A 162 0.58 21.02 -27.07
C LYS A 162 1.29 22.38 -26.99
N ARG A 163 2.13 22.56 -25.97
CA ARG A 163 2.89 23.79 -25.74
C ARG A 163 4.35 23.71 -26.19
N ASN A 164 4.76 22.56 -26.73
CA ASN A 164 6.12 22.26 -27.18
C ASN A 164 7.20 22.61 -26.14
N LYS A 165 7.00 22.22 -24.88
CA LYS A 165 7.93 22.53 -23.78
C LYS A 165 7.96 21.45 -22.70
N ALA A 166 9.09 21.35 -22.00
CA ALA A 166 9.18 20.60 -20.75
C ALA A 166 8.50 21.37 -19.60
N VAL A 167 7.81 20.65 -18.72
CA VAL A 167 7.14 21.19 -17.54
C VAL A 167 7.60 20.40 -16.32
N GLY A 168 8.06 21.11 -15.29
CA GLY A 168 8.45 20.54 -14.00
C GLY A 168 7.45 20.86 -12.89
N ILE A 169 7.80 20.44 -11.67
CA ILE A 169 7.04 20.72 -10.46
C ILE A 169 7.34 22.14 -9.99
N ASN A 170 6.29 22.90 -9.68
CA ASN A 170 6.39 24.22 -9.08
C ASN A 170 6.62 24.10 -7.57
N PRO A 171 7.43 24.96 -6.95
CA PRO A 171 7.53 25.01 -5.50
C PRO A 171 6.17 25.25 -4.84
N SER A 172 5.78 24.39 -3.90
CA SER A 172 4.53 24.49 -3.16
C SER A 172 4.65 23.84 -1.78
N ALA A 173 3.61 24.02 -0.95
CA ALA A 173 3.45 23.30 0.31
C ALA A 173 2.71 21.95 0.15
N THR A 174 2.49 21.50 -1.09
CA THR A 174 1.77 20.25 -1.37
C THR A 174 2.52 19.06 -0.79
N VAL A 175 1.82 18.29 0.03
CA VAL A 175 2.35 17.07 0.64
C VAL A 175 2.20 15.88 -0.31
N ILE A 176 3.28 15.11 -0.47
CA ILE A 176 3.26 13.85 -1.20
C ILE A 176 2.97 12.71 -0.22
N PHE A 177 1.90 11.97 -0.48
CA PHE A 177 1.62 10.67 0.14
C PHE A 177 1.92 9.56 -0.86
N THR A 178 2.49 8.45 -0.41
CA THR A 178 2.65 7.25 -1.25
C THR A 178 1.78 6.14 -0.70
N ARG A 179 0.91 5.58 -1.55
CA ARG A 179 0.08 4.43 -1.16
C ARG A 179 0.74 3.13 -1.65
N PRO A 180 1.24 2.27 -0.76
CA PRO A 180 1.78 0.97 -1.14
C PRO A 180 0.66 -0.03 -1.42
N ARG A 181 1.01 -1.14 -2.06
CA ARG A 181 0.13 -2.28 -2.27
C ARG A 181 -0.41 -2.84 -0.95
N GLY A 182 -1.68 -3.24 -0.96
CA GLY A 182 -2.33 -3.85 0.19
C GLY A 182 -1.72 -5.19 0.59
N LEU A 183 -1.90 -5.59 1.85
CA LEU A 183 -1.27 -6.78 2.45
C LEU A 183 -1.53 -8.11 1.72
N HIS A 184 -2.47 -8.18 0.79
CA HIS A 184 -2.86 -9.41 0.09
C HIS A 184 -2.02 -9.68 -1.18
N LEU A 185 -1.29 -8.67 -1.66
CA LEU A 185 -0.31 -8.76 -2.74
C LEU A 185 1.08 -9.06 -2.16
#